data_AF-A0A2A4QNR8-F1
#
_entry.id   AF-A0A2A4QNR8-F1
#
_cell.length_a   1.000
_cell.length_b   1.000
_cell.length_c   1.000
_cell.angle_alpha   90.00
_cell.angle_beta   90.00
_cell.angle_gamma   90.00
#
_symmetry.space_group_name_H-M   'P 1'
#
loop_
_entity.id
_entity.type
_entity.pdbx_description
1 polymer ?
#
loop_
_entity_poly.entity_id
_entity_poly.type
_entity_poly.pdbx_seq_one_letter_code
_entity_poly.pdbx_strand_id
1 'polypeptide(L)'
;MDPRRLSAIALLKRLKKYEMEKDARHLGELRHRMVQLEQQRQELADGISFKTPSYDANFTPYMKQFVPAAKAEIKSIAENMVQLKPEITAMENKVSEKFQQYKTFDIIHTSLSAERRRAQDARENAEIEETILWRWTQNRRLKLQQIEQASDEIQKG
;
A
#
# COMPACT_ATOMS: atom_id res chain seq x y z
N MET A 1 22.96 14.48 5.58
CA MET A 1 21.63 14.14 6.13
C MET A 1 21.81 13.23 7.33
N ASP A 2 21.12 13.47 8.44
CA ASP A 2 21.24 12.66 9.67
C ASP A 2 20.56 11.29 9.48
N PRO A 3 21.29 10.16 9.60
CA PRO A 3 20.73 8.81 9.53
C PRO A 3 19.56 8.58 10.51
N ARG A 4 19.59 9.25 11.66
CA ARG A 4 18.52 9.15 12.69
C ARG A 4 17.20 9.71 12.18
N ARG A 5 17.24 10.83 11.43
CA ARG A 5 16.04 11.45 10.85
C ARG A 5 15.38 10.54 9.81
N LEU A 6 16.15 9.90 8.94
CA LEU A 6 15.62 8.95 7.95
C LEU A 6 14.98 7.74 8.63
N SER A 7 15.64 7.20 9.66
CA SER A 7 15.10 6.09 10.47
C SER A 7 13.80 6.46 11.18
N ALA A 8 13.72 7.66 11.77
CA ALA A 8 12.51 8.14 12.43
C ALA A 8 11.34 8.26 11.45
N ILE A 9 11.58 8.78 10.23
CA ILE A 9 10.54 8.89 9.19
C ILE A 9 10.10 7.49 8.72
N ALA A 10 11.02 6.54 8.59
CA ALA A 10 10.68 5.16 8.25
C ALA A 10 9.79 4.51 9.34
N LEU A 11 10.06 4.79 10.61
CA LEU A 11 9.24 4.32 11.73
C LEU A 11 7.84 4.95 11.70
N LEU A 12 7.75 6.27 11.51
CA LEU A 12 6.46 6.97 11.39
C LEU A 12 5.63 6.45 10.21
N LYS A 13 6.26 6.23 9.05
CA LYS A 13 5.63 5.59 7.89
C LYS A 13 5.03 4.23 8.27
N ARG A 14 5.81 3.38 8.97
CA ARG A 14 5.36 2.04 9.37
C ARG A 14 4.20 2.10 10.36
N LEU A 15 4.28 3.01 11.34
CA LEU A 15 3.22 3.23 12.33
C LEU A 15 1.92 3.65 11.63
N LYS A 16 1.99 4.63 10.73
CA LYS A 16 0.81 5.11 10.00
C LYS A 16 0.21 4.07 9.07
N LYS A 17 1.04 3.25 8.43
CA LYS A 17 0.58 2.10 7.66
C LYS A 17 -0.21 1.13 8.54
N TYR A 18 0.31 0.78 9.71
CA TYR A 18 -0.37 -0.12 10.65
C TYR A 18 -1.71 0.45 11.16
N GLU A 19 -1.73 1.74 11.52
CA GLU A 19 -2.95 2.43 11.96
C GLU A 19 -4.03 2.46 10.87
N MET A 20 -3.62 2.61 9.60
CA MET A 20 -4.51 2.56 8.44
C MET A 20 -5.03 1.14 8.20
N GLU A 21 -4.16 0.13 8.22
CA GLU A 21 -4.54 -1.28 8.00
C GLU A 21 -5.48 -1.81 9.08
N LYS A 22 -5.33 -1.36 10.32
CA LYS A 22 -6.26 -1.68 11.40
C LYS A 22 -7.68 -1.17 11.09
N ASP A 23 -7.80 0.09 10.70
CA ASP A 23 -9.09 0.70 10.38
C ASP A 23 -9.68 0.16 9.07
N ALA A 24 -8.83 -0.16 8.09
CA ALA A 24 -9.25 -0.76 6.83
C ALA A 24 -9.83 -2.18 7.01
N ARG A 25 -9.28 -2.96 7.95
CA ARG A 25 -9.88 -4.26 8.32
C ARG A 25 -11.28 -4.11 8.89
N HIS A 26 -11.47 -3.15 9.79
CA HIS A 26 -12.78 -2.87 10.36
C HIS A 26 -13.78 -2.39 9.30
N LEU A 27 -13.36 -1.53 8.37
CA LEU A 27 -14.17 -1.16 7.21
C LEU A 27 -14.55 -2.37 6.35
N GLY A 28 -13.61 -3.32 6.18
CA GLY A 28 -13.86 -4.59 5.49
C GLY A 28 -14.96 -5.43 6.18
N GLU A 29 -14.93 -5.51 7.50
CA GLU A 29 -15.96 -6.20 8.31
C GLU A 29 -17.35 -5.55 8.12
N LEU A 30 -17.42 -4.21 8.20
CA LEU A 30 -18.67 -3.47 8.01
C LEU A 30 -19.24 -3.67 6.60
N ARG A 31 -18.39 -3.60 5.57
CA ARG A 31 -18.79 -3.87 4.19
C ARG A 31 -19.24 -5.31 4.00
N HIS A 32 -18.56 -6.27 4.61
CA HIS A 32 -18.97 -7.68 4.56
C HIS A 32 -20.36 -7.87 5.18
N ARG A 33 -20.61 -7.26 6.35
CA ARG A 33 -21.93 -7.27 7.00
C ARG A 33 -23.01 -6.65 6.12
N MET A 34 -22.71 -5.55 5.43
CA MET A 34 -23.63 -4.91 4.47
C MET A 34 -23.99 -5.85 3.32
N VAL A 35 -23.01 -6.58 2.78
CA VAL A 35 -23.23 -7.56 1.71
C VAL A 35 -24.07 -8.75 2.20
N GLN A 36 -23.80 -9.25 3.40
CA GLN A 36 -24.60 -10.34 3.99
C GLN A 36 -26.07 -9.93 4.18
N LEU A 37 -26.31 -8.72 4.70
CA LEU A 37 -27.67 -8.18 4.85
C LEU A 37 -28.37 -8.03 3.49
N GLU A 38 -27.67 -7.53 2.49
CA GLU A 38 -28.24 -7.39 1.14
C GLU A 38 -28.56 -8.76 0.51
N GLN A 39 -27.69 -9.75 0.70
CA GLN A 39 -27.94 -11.11 0.24
C GLN A 39 -29.17 -11.73 0.94
N GLN A 40 -29.27 -11.60 2.27
CA GLN A 40 -30.44 -12.07 3.02
C GLN A 40 -31.73 -11.39 2.57
N ARG A 41 -31.68 -10.08 2.32
CA ARG A 41 -32.81 -9.31 1.78
C ARG A 41 -33.26 -9.86 0.44
N GLN A 42 -32.31 -10.13 -0.45
CA GLN A 42 -32.57 -10.66 -1.79
C GLN A 42 -33.12 -12.09 -1.74
N GLU A 43 -32.54 -12.96 -0.91
CA GLU A 43 -33.03 -14.33 -0.72
C GLU A 43 -34.48 -14.37 -0.22
N LEU A 44 -34.85 -13.48 0.71
CA LEU A 44 -36.22 -13.35 1.18
C LEU A 44 -37.15 -12.81 0.08
N ALA A 45 -36.71 -11.82 -0.70
CA ALA A 45 -37.48 -11.26 -1.79
C ALA A 45 -37.73 -12.30 -2.91
N ASP A 46 -36.70 -13.06 -3.27
CA ASP A 46 -36.79 -14.14 -4.25
C ASP A 46 -37.66 -15.29 -3.71
N GLY A 47 -37.55 -15.60 -2.42
CA GLY A 47 -38.39 -16.58 -1.75
C GLY A 47 -39.88 -16.22 -1.76
N ILE A 48 -40.23 -14.93 -1.65
CA ILE A 48 -41.61 -14.46 -1.85
C ILE A 48 -42.01 -14.62 -3.32
N SER A 49 -41.20 -14.14 -4.27
CA SER A 49 -41.50 -14.16 -5.70
C SER A 49 -41.70 -15.59 -6.24
N PHE A 50 -40.79 -16.52 -5.92
CA PHE A 50 -40.77 -17.88 -6.43
C PHE A 50 -41.89 -18.77 -5.84
N LYS A 51 -42.31 -18.54 -4.59
CA LYS A 51 -43.35 -19.34 -3.93
C LYS A 51 -44.79 -18.86 -4.21
N THR A 52 -44.95 -17.72 -4.88
CA THR A 52 -46.25 -17.13 -5.20
C THR A 52 -47.08 -17.85 -6.30
N PRO A 53 -46.55 -18.69 -7.23
CA PRO A 53 -47.38 -19.31 -8.27
C PRO A 53 -48.02 -20.69 -7.96
N SER A 54 -47.77 -21.33 -6.82
CA SER A 54 -48.34 -22.67 -6.54
C SER A 54 -49.68 -22.58 -5.79
N TYR A 55 -50.78 -22.75 -6.52
CA TYR A 55 -52.15 -22.90 -6.01
C TYR A 55 -52.38 -24.25 -5.30
N ASP A 56 -51.41 -24.76 -4.55
CA ASP A 56 -51.61 -25.95 -3.74
C ASP A 56 -52.29 -25.55 -2.41
N ALA A 57 -53.53 -25.99 -2.24
CA ALA A 57 -54.38 -25.68 -1.09
C ALA A 57 -53.71 -26.09 0.25
N ASN A 58 -52.82 -27.10 0.22
CA ASN A 58 -52.08 -27.57 1.39
C ASN A 58 -51.04 -26.57 1.92
N PHE A 59 -50.49 -25.70 1.06
CA PHE A 59 -49.45 -24.72 1.43
C PHE A 59 -50.01 -23.32 1.77
N THR A 60 -51.30 -23.10 1.50
CA THR A 60 -51.97 -21.81 1.70
C THR A 60 -51.87 -21.28 3.16
N PRO A 61 -52.01 -22.11 4.22
CA PRO A 61 -51.87 -21.64 5.60
C PRO A 61 -50.44 -21.17 5.93
N TYR A 62 -49.43 -21.88 5.43
CA TYR A 62 -48.02 -21.53 5.63
C TYR A 62 -47.66 -20.22 4.95
N MET A 63 -48.18 -19.98 3.73
CA MET A 63 -47.93 -18.74 2.99
C MET A 63 -48.57 -17.51 3.63
N LYS A 64 -49.72 -17.68 4.31
CA LYS A 64 -50.39 -16.59 5.05
C LYS A 64 -49.56 -16.03 6.21
N GLN A 65 -48.69 -16.83 6.81
CA GLN A 65 -47.78 -16.40 7.89
C GLN A 65 -46.40 -16.01 7.35
N PHE A 66 -45.90 -16.76 6.35
CA PHE A 66 -44.56 -16.55 5.80
C PHE A 66 -44.42 -15.20 5.08
N VAL A 67 -45.35 -14.81 4.21
CA VAL A 67 -45.20 -13.59 3.40
C VAL A 67 -45.17 -12.31 4.26
N PRO A 68 -46.07 -12.12 5.25
CA PRO A 68 -45.98 -10.98 6.16
C PRO A 68 -44.70 -10.97 7.00
N ALA A 69 -44.27 -12.13 7.50
CA ALA A 69 -43.03 -12.26 8.28
C ALA A 69 -41.80 -11.91 7.44
N ALA A 70 -41.71 -12.44 6.22
CA ALA A 70 -40.61 -12.15 5.30
C ALA A 70 -40.58 -10.66 4.90
N LYS A 71 -41.74 -10.02 4.70
CA LYS A 71 -41.82 -8.56 4.47
C LYS A 71 -41.36 -7.74 5.67
N ALA A 72 -41.71 -8.15 6.89
CA ALA A 72 -41.26 -7.50 8.11
C ALA A 72 -39.74 -7.63 8.27
N GLU A 73 -39.19 -8.81 7.99
CA GLU A 73 -37.75 -9.07 8.03
C GLU A 73 -36.99 -8.24 6.97
N ILE A 74 -37.47 -8.21 5.72
CA ILE A 74 -36.91 -7.36 4.65
C ILE A 74 -36.86 -5.89 5.09
N LYS A 75 -37.93 -5.41 5.75
CA LYS A 75 -37.98 -4.04 6.27
C LYS A 75 -36.94 -3.82 7.37
N SER A 76 -36.82 -4.75 8.33
CA SER A 76 -35.82 -4.67 9.40
C SER A 76 -34.39 -4.68 8.85
N ILE A 77 -34.11 -5.55 7.87
CA ILE A 77 -32.82 -5.60 7.18
C ILE A 77 -32.53 -4.27 6.49
N ALA A 78 -33.50 -3.68 5.79
CA ALA A 78 -33.34 -2.40 5.13
C ALA A 78 -33.04 -1.26 6.13
N GLU A 79 -33.71 -1.25 7.30
CA GLU A 79 -33.44 -0.30 8.38
C GLU A 79 -32.01 -0.47 8.94
N ASN A 80 -31.57 -1.71 9.17
CA ASN A 80 -30.21 -2.01 9.62
C ASN A 80 -29.15 -1.55 8.60
N MET A 81 -29.41 -1.75 7.31
CA MET A 81 -28.55 -1.26 6.23
C MET A 81 -28.47 0.27 6.20
N VAL A 82 -29.59 0.97 6.44
CA VAL A 82 -29.61 2.44 6.53
C VAL A 82 -28.77 2.93 7.71
N GLN A 83 -28.81 2.24 8.84
CA GLN A 83 -27.99 2.57 10.02
C GLN A 83 -26.49 2.28 9.79
N LEU A 84 -26.16 1.24 9.03
CA LEU A 84 -24.77 0.84 8.77
C LEU A 84 -24.05 1.76 7.76
N LYS A 85 -24.79 2.35 6.82
CA LYS A 85 -24.24 3.29 5.81
C LYS A 85 -23.42 4.44 6.39
N PRO A 86 -23.91 5.25 7.35
CA PRO A 86 -23.12 6.35 7.90
C PRO A 86 -21.86 5.87 8.62
N GLU A 87 -21.90 4.70 9.27
CA GLU A 87 -20.72 4.10 9.92
C GLU A 87 -19.65 3.72 8.89
N ILE A 88 -20.06 3.11 7.77
CA ILE A 88 -19.18 2.80 6.64
C ILE A 88 -18.56 4.08 6.07
N THR A 89 -19.37 5.12 5.80
CA THR A 89 -18.86 6.39 5.27
C THR A 89 -17.89 7.08 6.24
N ALA A 90 -18.20 7.09 7.53
CA ALA A 90 -17.30 7.63 8.55
C ALA A 90 -15.97 6.89 8.58
N MET A 91 -16.01 5.55 8.48
CA MET A 91 -14.81 4.75 8.44
C MET A 91 -14.00 4.91 7.15
N GLU A 92 -14.66 5.04 6.00
CA GLU A 92 -13.99 5.36 4.73
C GLU A 92 -13.22 6.68 4.81
N ASN A 93 -13.84 7.72 5.35
CA ASN A 93 -13.20 9.02 5.55
C ASN A 93 -11.97 8.90 6.46
N LYS A 94 -12.08 8.16 7.56
CA LYS A 94 -10.99 7.95 8.50
C LYS A 94 -9.82 7.16 7.88
N VAL A 95 -10.12 6.13 7.10
CA VAL A 95 -9.10 5.37 6.35
C VAL A 95 -8.42 6.26 5.31
N SER A 96 -9.19 7.09 4.60
CA SER A 96 -8.69 8.04 3.61
C SER A 96 -7.73 9.07 4.23
N GLU A 97 -8.10 9.64 5.38
CA GLU A 97 -7.24 10.59 6.11
C GLU A 97 -5.92 9.93 6.54
N LYS A 98 -5.98 8.73 7.13
CA LYS A 98 -4.79 7.96 7.52
C LYS A 98 -3.92 7.58 6.32
N PHE A 99 -4.53 7.27 5.17
CA PHE A 99 -3.82 7.01 3.94
C PHE A 99 -3.06 8.25 3.45
N GLN A 100 -3.66 9.44 3.49
CA GLN A 100 -2.98 10.70 3.15
C GLN A 100 -1.77 10.96 4.07
N GLN A 101 -1.93 10.74 5.38
CA GLN A 101 -0.83 10.85 6.34
C GLN A 101 0.30 9.86 6.02
N TYR A 102 -0.04 8.59 5.78
CA TYR A 102 0.92 7.56 5.36
C TYR A 102 1.67 7.97 4.09
N LYS A 103 0.94 8.42 3.05
CA LYS A 103 1.53 8.84 1.77
C LYS A 103 2.47 10.03 1.94
N THR A 104 2.16 10.95 2.84
CA THR A 104 3.05 12.08 3.16
C THR A 104 4.40 11.57 3.66
N PHE A 105 4.41 10.68 4.66
CA PHE A 105 5.66 10.11 5.17
C PHE A 105 6.38 9.24 4.13
N ASP A 106 5.63 8.52 3.29
CA ASP A 106 6.17 7.70 2.21
C ASP A 106 6.91 8.54 1.16
N ILE A 107 6.33 9.67 0.74
CA ILE A 107 6.95 10.61 -0.20
C ILE A 107 8.22 11.20 0.39
N ILE A 108 8.16 11.70 1.64
CA ILE A 108 9.32 12.28 2.31
C ILE A 108 10.43 11.24 2.45
N HIS A 109 10.11 10.02 2.92
CA HIS A 109 11.09 8.95 3.05
C HIS A 109 11.76 8.62 1.73
N THR A 110 10.98 8.53 0.65
CA THR A 110 11.48 8.18 -0.69
C THR A 110 12.41 9.26 -1.23
N SER A 111 12.01 10.53 -1.11
CA SER A 111 12.81 11.69 -1.50
C SER A 111 14.16 11.71 -0.76
N LEU A 112 14.14 11.59 0.57
CA LEU A 112 15.35 11.61 1.38
C LEU A 112 16.27 10.41 1.13
N SER A 113 15.70 9.23 0.89
CA SER A 113 16.47 8.04 0.54
C SER A 113 17.17 8.20 -0.80
N ALA A 114 16.49 8.80 -1.79
CA ALA A 114 17.07 9.07 -3.10
C ALA A 114 18.18 10.11 -3.01
N GLU A 115 17.99 11.20 -2.25
CA GLU A 115 19.02 12.20 -2.01
C GLU A 115 20.27 11.60 -1.35
N ARG A 116 20.08 10.78 -0.30
CA ARG A 116 21.19 10.09 0.37
C ARG A 116 21.94 9.17 -0.58
N ARG A 117 21.22 8.43 -1.42
CA ARG A 117 21.83 7.54 -2.41
C ARG A 117 22.66 8.33 -3.42
N ARG A 118 22.12 9.40 -4.00
CA ARG A 118 22.89 10.26 -4.92
C ARG A 118 24.14 10.85 -4.28
N ALA A 119 24.03 11.30 -3.03
CA ALA A 119 25.18 11.83 -2.30
C ALA A 119 26.25 10.77 -2.03
N GLN A 120 25.85 9.52 -1.83
CA GLN A 120 26.76 8.39 -1.69
C GLN A 120 27.38 8.01 -3.04
N ASP A 121 26.59 7.86 -4.09
CA ASP A 121 27.05 7.58 -5.46
C ASP A 121 28.06 8.65 -5.92
N ALA A 122 27.83 9.93 -5.59
CA ALA A 122 28.76 11.02 -5.91
C ALA A 122 30.10 10.92 -5.17
N ARG A 123 30.10 10.44 -3.92
CA ARG A 123 31.34 10.21 -3.16
C ARG A 123 32.11 9.01 -3.71
N GLU A 124 31.41 7.90 -3.95
CA GLU A 124 32.00 6.70 -4.52
C GLU A 124 32.61 7.00 -5.90
N ASN A 125 31.92 7.77 -6.75
CA ASN A 125 32.46 8.20 -8.04
C ASN A 125 33.71 9.08 -7.88
N ALA A 126 33.73 10.03 -6.94
CA ALA A 126 34.90 10.86 -6.70
C ALA A 126 36.12 10.03 -6.22
N GLU A 127 35.90 9.04 -5.35
CA GLU A 127 36.95 8.11 -4.89
C GLU A 127 37.48 7.24 -6.03
N ILE A 128 36.60 6.78 -6.92
CA ILE A 128 36.97 6.03 -8.13
C ILE A 128 37.78 6.90 -9.09
N GLU A 129 37.35 8.14 -9.35
CA GLU A 129 38.06 9.09 -10.21
C GLU A 129 39.47 9.38 -9.67
N GLU A 130 39.61 9.65 -8.37
CA GLU A 130 40.91 9.84 -7.73
C GLU A 130 41.81 8.61 -7.90
N THR A 131 41.26 7.41 -7.69
CA THR A 131 41.99 6.15 -7.87
C THR A 131 42.44 5.96 -9.32
N ILE A 132 41.60 6.29 -10.30
CA ILE A 132 41.93 6.22 -11.74
C ILE A 132 43.06 7.20 -12.08
N LEU A 133 42.96 8.45 -11.62
CA LEU A 133 43.99 9.47 -11.83
C LEU A 133 45.33 9.06 -11.20
N TRP A 134 45.30 8.53 -9.98
CA TRP A 134 46.50 8.02 -9.32
C TRP A 134 47.14 6.87 -10.12
N ARG A 135 46.36 5.88 -10.56
CA ARG A 135 46.89 4.79 -11.39
C ARG A 135 47.46 5.29 -12.71
N TRP A 136 46.79 6.24 -13.36
CA TRP A 136 47.25 6.83 -14.62
C TRP A 136 48.57 7.58 -14.45
N THR A 137 48.71 8.39 -13.39
CA THR A 137 49.95 9.13 -13.10
C THR A 137 51.11 8.19 -12.76
N GLN A 138 50.87 7.12 -11.99
CA GLN A 138 51.90 6.10 -11.72
C GLN A 138 52.36 5.41 -13.00
N ASN A 139 51.44 4.96 -13.86
CA ASN A 139 51.78 4.32 -15.13
C ASN A 139 52.56 5.27 -16.05
N ARG A 140 52.21 6.56 -16.10
CA ARG A 140 52.95 7.57 -16.87
C ARG A 140 54.37 7.74 -16.33
N ARG A 141 54.54 7.79 -15.01
CA ARG A 141 55.86 7.91 -14.37
C ARG A 141 56.75 6.70 -14.70
N LEU A 142 56.21 5.49 -14.62
CA LEU A 142 56.93 4.26 -14.97
C LEU A 142 57.38 4.27 -16.44
N LYS A 143 56.52 4.70 -17.36
CA LYS A 143 56.89 4.83 -18.78
C LYS A 143 58.01 5.84 -19.01
N LEU A 144 58.00 6.97 -18.31
CA LEU A 144 59.08 7.97 -18.42
C LEU A 144 60.41 7.42 -17.92
N GLN A 145 60.40 6.69 -16.79
CA GLN A 145 61.60 6.03 -16.28
C GLN A 145 62.17 4.98 -17.25
N GLN A 146 61.30 4.22 -17.94
CA GLN A 146 61.73 3.26 -18.96
C GLN A 146 62.38 3.96 -20.16
N ILE A 147 61.86 5.12 -20.58
CA ILE A 147 62.41 5.90 -21.70
C ILE A 147 63.78 6.50 -21.32
N GLU A 148 63.91 7.02 -20.10
CA GLU A 148 65.19 7.53 -19.58
C GLU A 148 66.24 6.42 -19.51
N GLN A 149 65.89 5.25 -18.97
CA GLN A 149 66.79 4.08 -18.91
C GLN A 149 67.23 3.62 -20.31
N ALA A 150 66.31 3.54 -21.27
CA ALA A 150 66.63 3.18 -22.65
C ALA A 150 67.53 4.23 -23.33
N SER A 151 67.39 5.51 -22.99
CA SER A 151 68.21 6.59 -23.55
C SER A 151 69.63 6.59 -22.97
N ASP A 152 69.78 6.30 -21.68
CA ASP A 152 71.07 6.15 -21.01
C ASP A 152 71.84 4.91 -21.52
N GLU A 153 71.14 3.83 -21.87
CA GLU A 153 71.74 2.64 -22.48
C GLU A 153 72.25 2.93 -23.91
N ILE A 154 71.53 3.74 -24.69
CA ILE A 154 71.95 4.15 -26.03
C ILE A 154 73.15 5.12 -25.99
N GLN A 155 73.29 5.95 -24.96
CA GLN A 155 74.43 6.86 -24.82
C GLN A 155 75.72 6.19 -24.31
N LYS A 156 75.61 4.98 -23.72
CA LYS A 156 76.76 4.23 -23.17
C LYS A 156 77.28 3.12 -24.09
N GLY A 157 76.55 2.78 -25.15
CA GLY A 157 76.96 1.83 -26.20
C GLY A 157 77.56 2.54 -27.40
#